data_AF-A0A1Y5HRS0-F1
#
_entry.id   AF-A0A1Y5HRS0-F1
#
_cell.length_a   1.000
_cell.length_b   1.000
_cell.length_c   1.000
_cell.angle_alpha   90.00
_cell.angle_beta   90.00
_cell.angle_gamma   90.00
#
_symmetry.space_group_name_H-M   'P 1'
#
loop_
_entity.id
_entity.type
_entity.pdbx_description
1 polymer ?
#
loop_
_entity_poly.entity_id
_entity_poly.type
_entity_poly.pdbx_seq_one_letter_code
_entity_poly.pdbx_strand_id
1 'polypeptide(L)'
;MRKAPLEALTAYMTTLDEDDNDLRQVGMYRWLRDNDRLTQQTETPILSESYVEMIPQPPKRQWWGGYKKQPDLAVTKTRDVPSLQEGQFLAKGWQNYPKVADAVARGKEVFDRDCASCHSDGLGANTNEKMVRLDEVGRFFTPTIYQKEVESIRATFLRDVYWTQSRGLLSDGHVRNMTDLVDPARCEEGSPLYNQYYTLHTPVRPEPGSADQPITAPDLNRKGDVFRVPKSKYLTKLDKGYKRNLFIERHNYFSEVEWDDNHYYWDYQKMRASYGPDEMGTAGPIGMPAAPHPWCAGSSSETADLVQFVMTL
;
A
#
# COMPACT_ATOMS: atom_id res chain seq x y z
N MET A 1 -6.53 26.85 -13.01
CA MET A 1 -6.06 26.16 -14.23
C MET A 1 -7.11 26.28 -15.32
N ARG A 2 -6.73 26.34 -16.61
CA ARG A 2 -7.70 26.41 -17.72
C ARG A 2 -8.28 25.02 -18.00
N LYS A 3 -9.56 24.95 -18.38
CA LYS A 3 -10.32 23.72 -18.65
C LYS A 3 -9.63 22.79 -19.68
N ALA A 4 -9.13 23.33 -20.78
CA ALA A 4 -8.53 22.53 -21.85
C ALA A 4 -7.23 21.78 -21.47
N PRO A 5 -6.25 22.39 -20.75
CA PRO A 5 -5.11 21.64 -20.22
C PRO A 5 -5.47 20.54 -19.21
N LEU A 6 -6.50 20.78 -18.39
CA LEU A 6 -7.06 19.78 -17.48
C LEU A 6 -7.71 18.64 -18.26
N GLU A 7 -8.56 18.95 -19.23
CA GLU A 7 -9.16 17.96 -20.14
C GLU A 7 -8.12 17.20 -20.94
N ALA A 8 -6.99 17.80 -21.31
CA ALA A 8 -5.91 17.13 -22.03
C ALA A 8 -5.06 16.21 -21.14
N LEU A 9 -4.77 16.63 -19.89
CA LEU A 9 -4.09 15.77 -18.90
C LEU A 9 -5.01 14.62 -18.47
N THR A 10 -6.28 14.93 -18.22
CA THR A 10 -7.35 13.98 -17.97
C THR A 10 -7.48 13.06 -19.18
N ALA A 11 -7.65 13.56 -20.42
CA ALA A 11 -7.69 12.74 -21.64
C ALA A 11 -6.47 11.83 -21.83
N TYR A 12 -5.25 12.31 -21.57
CA TYR A 12 -4.04 11.48 -21.62
C TYR A 12 -4.04 10.38 -20.54
N MET A 13 -4.65 10.65 -19.39
CA MET A 13 -4.89 9.66 -18.33
C MET A 13 -6.23 8.91 -18.45
N THR A 14 -7.07 9.24 -19.45
CA THR A 14 -8.44 8.71 -19.62
C THR A 14 -8.75 8.15 -20.99
N THR A 15 -7.86 8.23 -21.97
CA THR A 15 -7.85 7.27 -23.06
C THR A 15 -7.42 5.97 -22.44
N LEU A 16 -8.44 5.25 -21.96
CA LEU A 16 -8.35 3.88 -21.47
C LEU A 16 -7.46 3.10 -22.42
N ASP A 17 -6.52 2.35 -21.86
CA ASP A 17 -6.00 1.22 -22.62
C ASP A 17 -7.23 0.34 -22.95
N GLU A 18 -7.28 -0.23 -24.15
CA GLU A 18 -8.42 -1.06 -24.56
C GLU A 18 -8.68 -2.23 -23.59
N ASP A 19 -7.65 -2.55 -22.80
CA ASP A 19 -7.60 -3.63 -21.82
C ASP A 19 -7.87 -3.20 -20.36
N ASP A 20 -8.16 -1.93 -20.05
CA ASP A 20 -8.33 -1.48 -18.64
C ASP A 20 -9.44 -2.24 -17.90
N ASN A 21 -10.55 -2.51 -18.58
CA ASN A 21 -11.64 -3.33 -18.00
C ASN A 21 -11.18 -4.75 -17.69
N ASP A 22 -10.35 -5.35 -18.56
CA ASP A 22 -9.81 -6.69 -18.35
C ASP A 22 -8.80 -6.69 -17.22
N LEU A 23 -7.95 -5.66 -17.12
CA LEU A 23 -7.02 -5.47 -16.01
C LEU A 23 -7.75 -5.36 -14.66
N ARG A 24 -8.86 -4.63 -14.58
CA ARG A 24 -9.67 -4.54 -13.34
C ARG A 24 -10.29 -5.89 -12.98
N GLN A 25 -10.76 -6.64 -13.97
CA GLN A 25 -11.31 -7.98 -13.76
C GLN A 25 -10.24 -8.97 -13.29
N VAL A 26 -9.03 -8.93 -13.86
CA VAL A 26 -7.88 -9.72 -13.39
C VAL A 26 -7.55 -9.35 -11.96
N GLY A 27 -7.48 -8.05 -11.66
CA GLY A 27 -7.26 -7.56 -10.30
C GLY A 27 -8.29 -8.13 -9.34
N MET A 28 -9.58 -8.01 -9.67
CA MET A 28 -10.70 -8.53 -8.87
C MET A 28 -10.57 -10.02 -8.59
N TYR A 29 -10.33 -10.82 -9.62
CA TYR A 29 -10.12 -12.26 -9.49
C TYR A 29 -8.97 -12.58 -8.52
N ARG A 30 -7.81 -11.95 -8.71
CA ARG A 30 -6.61 -12.21 -7.89
C ARG A 30 -6.80 -11.78 -6.45
N TRP A 31 -7.36 -10.59 -6.22
CA TRP A 31 -7.65 -10.12 -4.88
C TRP A 31 -8.66 -11.03 -4.17
N LEU A 32 -9.74 -11.46 -4.85
CA LEU A 32 -10.70 -12.40 -4.28
C LEU A 32 -10.03 -13.73 -3.92
N ARG A 33 -9.13 -14.24 -4.77
CA ARG A 33 -8.37 -15.46 -4.50
C ARG A 33 -7.46 -15.30 -3.28
N ASP A 34 -6.68 -14.23 -3.25
CA ASP A 34 -5.65 -13.99 -2.23
C ASP A 34 -6.24 -13.63 -0.86
N ASN A 35 -7.53 -13.27 -0.82
CA ASN A 35 -8.28 -12.97 0.40
C ASN A 35 -9.32 -14.06 0.72
N ASP A 36 -9.18 -15.28 0.18
CA ASP A 36 -10.05 -16.44 0.43
C ASP A 36 -11.55 -16.21 0.16
N ARG A 37 -11.87 -15.28 -0.75
CA ARG A 37 -13.24 -14.86 -1.09
C ARG A 37 -13.73 -15.43 -2.42
N LEU A 38 -12.83 -15.84 -3.30
CA LEU A 38 -13.19 -16.29 -4.65
C LEU A 38 -14.19 -17.45 -4.61
N THR A 39 -13.88 -18.53 -3.91
CA THR A 39 -14.77 -19.70 -3.75
C THR A 39 -16.11 -19.31 -3.13
N GLN A 40 -16.08 -18.51 -2.06
CA GLN A 40 -17.29 -18.10 -1.32
C GLN A 40 -18.25 -17.28 -2.20
N GLN A 41 -17.72 -16.34 -2.97
CA GLN A 41 -18.53 -15.39 -3.75
C GLN A 41 -18.86 -15.90 -5.16
N THR A 42 -18.06 -16.80 -5.72
CA THR A 42 -18.35 -17.39 -7.03
C THR A 42 -19.09 -18.73 -6.93
N GLU A 43 -19.23 -19.27 -5.71
CA GLU A 43 -19.86 -20.57 -5.42
C GLU A 43 -19.20 -21.72 -6.19
N THR A 44 -17.89 -21.60 -6.41
CA THR A 44 -17.11 -22.59 -7.14
C THR A 44 -16.40 -23.53 -6.17
N PRO A 45 -16.29 -24.82 -6.49
CA PRO A 45 -15.63 -25.79 -5.62
C PRO A 45 -14.13 -25.53 -5.51
N ILE A 46 -13.54 -26.07 -4.44
CA ILE A 46 -12.08 -26.16 -4.28
C ILE A 46 -11.62 -27.49 -4.88
N LEU A 47 -10.55 -27.45 -5.65
CA LEU A 47 -9.84 -28.61 -6.16
C LEU A 47 -8.55 -28.81 -5.36
N SER A 48 -8.22 -30.05 -5.04
CA SER A 48 -6.91 -30.37 -4.48
C SER A 48 -5.99 -30.81 -5.62
N GLU A 49 -4.91 -30.07 -5.84
CA GLU A 49 -3.92 -30.36 -6.88
C GLU A 49 -2.55 -30.67 -6.27
N SER A 50 -1.78 -31.52 -6.97
CA SER A 50 -0.40 -31.83 -6.61
C SER A 50 0.56 -31.02 -7.47
N TYR A 51 1.55 -30.39 -6.85
CA TYR A 51 2.63 -29.68 -7.52
C TYR A 51 3.99 -30.13 -6.98
N VAL A 52 5.05 -29.88 -7.75
CA VAL A 52 6.44 -30.17 -7.35
C VAL A 52 7.10 -28.86 -6.93
N GLU A 53 7.53 -28.79 -5.68
CA GLU A 53 8.34 -27.70 -5.15
C GLU A 53 9.81 -28.11 -5.12
N MET A 54 10.69 -27.26 -5.65
CA MET A 54 12.14 -27.45 -5.57
C MET A 54 12.66 -26.81 -4.29
N ILE A 55 13.03 -27.62 -3.30
CA ILE A 55 13.50 -27.15 -1.99
C ILE A 55 15.04 -27.08 -1.99
N PRO A 56 15.65 -25.90 -1.77
CA PRO A 56 17.10 -25.77 -1.65
C PRO A 56 17.65 -26.68 -0.56
N GLN A 57 18.68 -27.46 -0.91
CA GLN A 57 19.31 -28.39 0.02
C GLN A 57 20.58 -27.79 0.61
N PRO A 58 20.85 -28.00 1.92
CA PRO A 58 22.11 -27.57 2.52
C PRO A 58 23.30 -28.29 1.85
N PRO A 59 24.49 -27.66 1.78
CA PRO A 59 25.66 -28.31 1.20
C PRO A 59 26.02 -29.61 1.94
N LYS A 60 26.32 -30.68 1.21
CA LYS A 60 26.72 -31.96 1.81
C LYS A 60 28.19 -31.94 2.18
N ARG A 61 28.52 -32.26 3.43
CA ARG A 61 29.90 -32.43 3.86
C ARG A 61 30.53 -33.66 3.22
N GLN A 62 31.72 -33.51 2.65
CA GLN A 62 32.50 -34.60 2.05
C GLN A 62 33.41 -35.24 3.10
N TRP A 63 33.71 -36.53 2.92
CA TRP A 63 34.47 -37.31 3.92
C TRP A 63 35.94 -36.85 4.08
N TRP A 64 36.53 -36.26 3.04
CA TRP A 64 37.88 -35.66 3.05
C TRP A 64 37.92 -34.20 3.51
N GLY A 65 36.82 -33.65 4.03
CA GLY A 65 36.70 -32.21 4.36
C GLY A 65 36.30 -31.36 3.15
N GLY A 66 35.39 -30.41 3.36
CA GLY A 66 34.77 -29.60 2.30
C GLY A 66 33.27 -29.85 2.17
N TYR A 67 32.58 -28.94 1.49
CA TYR A 67 31.13 -28.98 1.26
C TYR A 67 30.83 -28.99 -0.24
N LYS A 68 29.96 -29.91 -0.69
CA LYS A 68 29.48 -29.97 -2.06
C LYS A 68 28.04 -29.45 -2.12
N LYS A 69 27.79 -28.46 -2.98
CA LYS A 69 26.42 -27.98 -3.28
C LYS A 69 25.59 -29.17 -3.77
N GLN A 70 24.41 -29.35 -3.19
CA GLN A 70 23.44 -30.35 -3.61
C GLN A 70 22.46 -29.75 -4.62
N PRO A 71 21.92 -30.55 -5.56
CA PRO A 71 20.76 -30.12 -6.32
C PRO A 71 19.57 -29.94 -5.37
N ASP A 72 18.68 -29.03 -5.74
CA ASP A 72 17.44 -28.81 -5.00
C ASP A 72 16.58 -30.09 -5.02
N LEU A 73 15.86 -30.35 -3.93
CA LEU A 73 15.04 -31.55 -3.77
C LEU A 73 13.64 -31.29 -4.35
N ALA A 74 13.24 -32.11 -5.31
CA ALA A 74 11.86 -32.13 -5.79
C ALA A 74 10.96 -32.77 -4.73
N VAL A 75 10.06 -31.99 -4.15
CA VAL A 75 9.07 -32.45 -3.16
C VAL A 75 7.68 -32.26 -3.74
N THR A 76 6.91 -33.34 -3.85
CA THR A 76 5.49 -33.27 -4.20
C THR A 76 4.71 -32.72 -3.00
N LYS A 77 4.00 -31.62 -3.22
CA LYS A 77 3.07 -31.02 -2.26
C LYS A 77 1.68 -30.97 -2.86
N THR A 78 0.67 -30.99 -2.00
CA THR A 78 -0.72 -30.73 -2.38
C THR A 78 -1.11 -29.32 -1.97
N ARG A 79 -1.93 -28.67 -2.78
CA ARG A 79 -2.60 -27.41 -2.41
C ARG A 79 -4.04 -27.44 -2.86
N ASP A 80 -4.85 -26.73 -2.10
CA ASP A 80 -6.24 -26.48 -2.41
C ASP A 80 -6.32 -25.18 -3.22
N VAL A 81 -6.90 -25.26 -4.42
CA VAL A 81 -7.06 -24.14 -5.34
C VAL A 81 -8.52 -24.00 -5.76
N PRO A 82 -9.03 -22.76 -5.95
CA PRO A 82 -10.35 -22.57 -6.55
C PRO A 82 -10.42 -23.24 -7.92
N SER A 83 -11.52 -23.95 -8.20
CA SER A 83 -11.72 -24.59 -9.52
C SER A 83 -11.88 -23.57 -10.65
N LEU A 84 -12.34 -22.36 -10.29
CA LEU A 84 -12.54 -21.26 -11.21
C LEU A 84 -11.20 -20.64 -11.58
N GLN A 85 -10.87 -20.67 -12.87
CA GLN A 85 -9.64 -20.06 -13.38
C GLN A 85 -9.84 -18.60 -13.78
N GLU A 86 -8.76 -17.81 -13.80
CA GLU A 86 -8.75 -16.39 -14.14
C GLU A 86 -9.48 -16.12 -15.46
N GLY A 87 -9.13 -16.83 -16.54
CA GLY A 87 -9.76 -16.66 -17.85
C GLY A 87 -11.27 -16.99 -17.87
N GLN A 88 -11.74 -17.91 -17.02
CA GLN A 88 -13.17 -18.22 -16.89
C GLN A 88 -13.91 -17.12 -16.14
N PHE A 89 -13.27 -16.52 -15.14
CA PHE A 89 -13.81 -15.37 -14.42
C PHE A 89 -13.96 -14.17 -15.36
N LEU A 90 -12.91 -13.84 -16.12
CA LEU A 90 -12.89 -12.76 -17.11
C LEU A 90 -13.95 -12.96 -18.20
N ALA A 91 -13.99 -14.14 -18.81
CA ALA A 91 -14.94 -14.43 -19.90
C ALA A 91 -16.41 -14.31 -19.45
N LYS A 92 -16.69 -14.57 -18.16
CA LYS A 92 -18.02 -14.44 -17.59
C LYS A 92 -18.32 -13.02 -17.10
N GLY A 93 -17.34 -12.26 -16.63
CA GLY A 93 -17.55 -10.96 -16.01
C GLY A 93 -17.94 -11.05 -14.53
N TRP A 94 -17.32 -10.22 -13.68
CA TRP A 94 -17.62 -10.19 -12.24
C TRP A 94 -19.10 -9.90 -11.95
N GLN A 95 -19.74 -9.10 -12.81
CA GLN A 95 -21.15 -8.71 -12.71
C GLN A 95 -22.09 -9.93 -12.76
N ASN A 96 -21.64 -11.03 -13.37
CA ASN A 96 -22.40 -12.27 -13.52
C ASN A 96 -22.15 -13.28 -12.38
N TYR A 97 -21.42 -12.89 -11.33
CA TYR A 97 -21.32 -13.62 -10.07
C TYR A 97 -22.10 -12.87 -8.99
N PRO A 98 -23.34 -13.29 -8.64
CA PRO A 98 -24.26 -12.50 -7.83
C PRO A 98 -23.65 -11.98 -6.52
N LYS A 99 -22.91 -12.81 -5.77
CA LYS A 99 -22.31 -12.36 -4.50
C LYS A 99 -21.16 -11.38 -4.67
N VAL A 100 -20.43 -11.44 -5.79
CA VAL A 100 -19.41 -10.44 -6.15
C VAL A 100 -20.12 -9.14 -6.50
N ALA A 101 -21.18 -9.22 -7.31
CA ALA A 101 -21.95 -8.05 -7.69
C ALA A 101 -22.62 -7.36 -6.50
N ASP A 102 -23.20 -8.13 -5.59
CA ASP A 102 -23.78 -7.62 -4.35
C ASP A 102 -22.72 -6.98 -3.44
N ALA A 103 -21.51 -7.55 -3.38
CA ALA A 103 -20.39 -6.98 -2.62
C ALA A 103 -19.91 -5.65 -3.21
N VAL A 104 -19.79 -5.56 -4.53
CA VAL A 104 -19.46 -4.30 -5.22
C VAL A 104 -20.55 -3.26 -4.97
N ALA A 105 -21.83 -3.64 -5.02
CA ALA A 105 -22.94 -2.73 -4.75
C ALA A 105 -22.91 -2.18 -3.31
N ARG A 106 -22.71 -3.03 -2.29
CA ARG A 106 -22.52 -2.58 -0.90
C ARG A 106 -21.28 -1.72 -0.74
N GLY A 107 -20.19 -2.07 -1.42
CA GLY A 107 -18.97 -1.28 -1.44
C GLY A 107 -19.18 0.13 -2.01
N LYS A 108 -20.01 0.24 -3.04
CA LYS A 108 -20.41 1.54 -3.60
C LYS A 108 -21.15 2.40 -2.57
N GLU A 109 -22.06 1.83 -1.80
CA GLU A 109 -22.78 2.56 -0.75
C GLU A 109 -21.82 3.14 0.29
N VAL A 110 -20.82 2.35 0.71
CA VAL A 110 -19.75 2.80 1.62
C VAL A 110 -18.90 3.89 0.97
N PHE A 111 -18.52 3.73 -0.29
CA PHE A 111 -17.72 4.71 -1.02
C PHE A 111 -18.47 6.05 -1.18
N ASP A 112 -19.75 6.00 -1.53
CA ASP A 112 -20.59 7.19 -1.68
C ASP A 112 -20.71 7.94 -0.34
N ARG A 113 -20.81 7.20 0.78
CA ARG A 113 -20.87 7.75 2.13
C ARG A 113 -19.55 8.39 2.58
N ASP A 114 -18.44 7.68 2.42
CA ASP A 114 -17.18 8.00 3.10
C ASP A 114 -16.15 8.68 2.19
N CYS A 115 -16.21 8.45 0.87
CA CYS A 115 -15.15 8.81 -0.08
C CYS A 115 -15.59 9.85 -1.13
N ALA A 116 -16.86 9.83 -1.54
CA ALA A 116 -17.32 10.59 -2.70
C ALA A 116 -17.27 12.12 -2.53
N SER A 117 -17.12 12.64 -1.31
CA SER A 117 -16.90 14.07 -1.07
C SER A 117 -15.62 14.62 -1.75
N CYS A 118 -14.63 13.76 -1.97
CA CYS A 118 -13.39 14.06 -2.70
C CYS A 118 -13.25 13.20 -3.98
N HIS A 119 -13.78 11.98 -3.96
CA HIS A 119 -13.62 11.00 -5.02
C HIS A 119 -14.91 10.75 -5.84
N SER A 120 -15.64 11.82 -6.15
CA SER A 120 -16.86 11.74 -6.98
C SER A 120 -16.55 11.49 -8.46
N ASP A 121 -17.44 10.79 -9.16
CA ASP A 121 -17.27 10.42 -10.57
C ASP A 121 -17.80 11.46 -11.59
N GLY A 122 -17.93 12.73 -11.19
CA GLY A 122 -18.44 13.78 -12.09
C GLY A 122 -17.60 14.00 -13.37
N LEU A 123 -16.37 13.46 -13.40
CA LEU A 123 -15.41 13.55 -14.51
C LEU A 123 -15.05 12.18 -15.11
N GLY A 124 -15.72 11.09 -14.68
CA GLY A 124 -15.38 9.73 -15.11
C GLY A 124 -14.09 9.17 -14.51
N ALA A 125 -13.47 9.86 -13.55
CA ALA A 125 -12.12 9.58 -13.05
C ALA A 125 -12.03 9.48 -11.51
N ASN A 126 -13.19 9.39 -10.84
CA ASN A 126 -13.31 9.24 -9.38
C ASN A 126 -12.47 10.24 -8.57
N THR A 127 -12.49 11.51 -9.00
CA THR A 127 -11.90 12.64 -8.29
C THR A 127 -12.63 13.93 -8.67
N ASN A 128 -12.72 14.85 -7.72
CA ASN A 128 -13.08 16.24 -7.98
C ASN A 128 -11.86 17.19 -7.95
N GLU A 129 -10.66 16.64 -7.81
CA GLU A 129 -9.38 17.35 -7.72
C GLU A 129 -9.33 18.42 -6.60
N LYS A 130 -10.17 18.29 -5.58
CA LYS A 130 -10.17 19.19 -4.42
C LYS A 130 -8.78 19.20 -3.79
N MET A 131 -8.27 20.40 -3.54
CA MET A 131 -7.09 20.61 -2.71
C MET A 131 -7.53 20.54 -1.24
N VAL A 132 -7.06 19.53 -0.52
CA VAL A 132 -7.38 19.28 0.89
C VAL A 132 -6.23 19.78 1.76
N ARG A 133 -6.52 20.58 2.78
CA ARG A 133 -5.49 21.25 3.58
C ARG A 133 -4.63 20.23 4.35
N LEU A 134 -3.34 20.53 4.54
CA LEU A 134 -2.39 19.63 5.20
C LEU A 134 -2.79 19.24 6.63
N ASP A 135 -3.48 20.11 7.36
CA ASP A 135 -4.01 19.84 8.71
C ASP A 135 -5.27 18.95 8.70
N GLU A 136 -5.93 18.80 7.55
CA GLU A 136 -7.09 17.90 7.38
C GLU A 136 -6.66 16.53 6.85
N VAL A 137 -5.80 16.49 5.83
CA VAL A 137 -5.37 15.24 5.17
C VAL A 137 -4.11 14.65 5.79
N GLY A 138 -3.20 15.44 6.35
CA GLY A 138 -1.92 14.96 6.84
C GLY A 138 -1.02 14.33 5.78
N ARG A 139 0.16 13.89 6.22
CA ARG A 139 1.12 13.12 5.40
C ARG A 139 1.97 12.25 6.31
N PHE A 140 2.49 11.13 5.82
CA PHE A 140 3.40 10.29 6.60
C PHE A 140 4.83 10.83 6.53
N PHE A 141 5.32 11.17 5.34
CA PHE A 141 6.61 11.84 5.14
C PHE A 141 6.46 13.36 5.07
N THR A 142 7.56 14.12 5.28
CA THR A 142 7.55 15.59 5.15
C THR A 142 7.01 16.06 3.79
N PRO A 143 5.93 16.86 3.73
CA PRO A 143 5.36 17.40 2.49
C PRO A 143 6.39 17.91 1.48
N THR A 144 6.09 17.68 0.19
CA THR A 144 6.94 18.18 -0.90
C THR A 144 6.97 19.70 -0.92
N ILE A 145 7.94 20.31 -1.61
CA ILE A 145 8.02 21.78 -1.74
C ILE A 145 6.70 22.34 -2.27
N TYR A 146 6.11 21.71 -3.28
CA TYR A 146 4.81 22.10 -3.80
C TYR A 146 3.71 22.04 -2.73
N GLN A 147 3.59 20.91 -2.00
CA GLN A 147 2.58 20.76 -0.95
C GLN A 147 2.78 21.74 0.21
N LYS A 148 4.02 22.15 0.49
CA LYS A 148 4.31 23.22 1.45
C LYS A 148 3.83 24.57 0.95
N GLU A 149 4.10 24.91 -0.30
CA GLU A 149 3.70 26.19 -0.90
C GLU A 149 2.18 26.33 -1.01
N VAL A 150 1.48 25.25 -1.35
CA VAL A 150 0.01 25.26 -1.49
C VAL A 150 -0.75 24.84 -0.22
N GLU A 151 -0.01 24.45 0.82
CA GLU A 151 -0.52 23.96 2.12
C GLU A 151 -1.61 22.88 2.00
N SER A 152 -1.56 22.07 0.94
CA SER A 152 -2.63 21.13 0.60
C SER A 152 -2.16 19.96 -0.27
N ILE A 153 -2.98 18.90 -0.27
CA ILE A 153 -2.82 17.72 -1.13
C ILE A 153 -4.06 17.60 -2.02
N ARG A 154 -3.84 17.41 -3.32
CA ARG A 154 -4.92 17.18 -4.28
C ARG A 154 -5.51 15.78 -4.11
N ALA A 155 -6.84 15.66 -4.07
CA ALA A 155 -7.53 14.39 -4.26
C ALA A 155 -7.19 13.82 -5.65
N THR A 156 -6.47 12.70 -5.70
CA THR A 156 -5.99 12.11 -6.95
C THR A 156 -7.03 11.17 -7.57
N PHE A 157 -6.81 10.78 -8.82
CA PHE A 157 -7.59 9.77 -9.54
C PHE A 157 -7.51 8.41 -8.84
N LEU A 158 -8.62 7.66 -8.80
CA LEU A 158 -8.70 6.31 -8.21
C LEU A 158 -8.78 5.20 -9.26
N ARG A 159 -8.09 5.36 -10.39
CA ARG A 159 -8.14 4.36 -11.46
C ARG A 159 -7.08 3.29 -11.30
N ASP A 160 -7.49 2.05 -11.51
CA ASP A 160 -6.58 0.89 -11.60
C ASP A 160 -5.68 0.78 -10.35
N VAL A 161 -6.27 1.12 -9.20
CA VAL A 161 -5.56 1.21 -7.91
C VAL A 161 -4.95 -0.14 -7.53
N TYR A 162 -5.58 -1.26 -7.95
CA TYR A 162 -5.00 -2.59 -7.78
C TYR A 162 -3.60 -2.73 -8.39
N TRP A 163 -3.36 -2.13 -9.56
CA TRP A 163 -2.09 -2.23 -10.27
C TRP A 163 -1.09 -1.18 -9.80
N THR A 164 -1.59 0.00 -9.43
CA THR A 164 -0.74 1.12 -9.00
C THR A 164 -0.36 1.07 -7.52
N GLN A 165 -1.08 0.33 -6.66
CA GLN A 165 -0.80 0.21 -5.22
C GLN A 165 0.61 -0.32 -4.91
N SER A 166 1.20 -1.11 -5.81
CA SER A 166 2.57 -1.65 -5.66
C SER A 166 3.63 -0.54 -5.54
N ARG A 167 3.38 0.63 -6.15
CA ARG A 167 4.24 1.82 -6.04
C ARG A 167 4.10 2.53 -4.69
N GLY A 168 3.06 2.18 -3.93
CA GLY A 168 2.60 2.88 -2.74
C GLY A 168 1.41 3.78 -3.06
N LEU A 169 0.43 3.76 -2.17
CA LEU A 169 -0.77 4.58 -2.14
C LEU A 169 -0.52 5.85 -1.34
N LEU A 170 -1.42 6.82 -1.52
CA LEU A 170 -1.30 8.20 -1.01
C LEU A 170 -0.12 8.95 -1.66
N SER A 171 -0.02 10.25 -1.39
CA SER A 171 0.95 11.14 -2.05
C SER A 171 2.43 10.87 -1.69
N ASP A 172 2.68 9.96 -0.75
CA ASP A 172 3.99 9.63 -0.20
C ASP A 172 4.29 8.12 -0.25
N GLY A 173 3.35 7.31 -0.73
CA GLY A 173 3.54 5.89 -1.02
C GLY A 173 3.70 4.98 0.21
N HIS A 174 3.38 5.45 1.42
CA HIS A 174 3.65 4.65 2.64
C HIS A 174 2.67 3.48 2.82
N VAL A 175 1.40 3.64 2.44
CA VAL A 175 0.42 2.54 2.44
C VAL A 175 0.62 1.72 1.17
N ARG A 176 0.69 0.39 1.28
CA ARG A 176 1.08 -0.48 0.15
C ARG A 176 -0.06 -1.33 -0.41
N ASN A 177 -1.28 -1.15 0.10
CA ASN A 177 -2.44 -1.92 -0.34
C ASN A 177 -3.76 -1.19 0.00
N MET A 178 -4.79 -1.47 -0.79
CA MET A 178 -6.11 -0.85 -0.61
C MET A 178 -6.80 -1.29 0.69
N THR A 179 -6.62 -2.54 1.12
CA THR A 179 -7.27 -3.08 2.31
C THR A 179 -6.89 -2.26 3.55
N ASP A 180 -5.59 -2.08 3.83
CA ASP A 180 -5.16 -1.27 4.97
C ASP A 180 -5.51 0.21 4.78
N LEU A 181 -5.47 0.72 3.54
CA LEU A 181 -5.80 2.13 3.26
C LEU A 181 -7.19 2.48 3.80
N VAL A 182 -8.16 1.58 3.64
CA VAL A 182 -9.56 1.84 4.01
C VAL A 182 -10.00 1.11 5.28
N ASP A 183 -9.11 0.36 5.94
CA ASP A 183 -9.43 -0.35 7.18
C ASP A 183 -9.63 0.65 8.35
N PRO A 184 -10.77 0.61 9.06
CA PRO A 184 -11.03 1.50 10.20
C PRO A 184 -9.94 1.45 11.27
N ALA A 185 -9.32 0.30 11.50
CA ALA A 185 -8.24 0.17 12.48
C ALA A 185 -7.07 1.09 12.12
N ARG A 186 -6.77 1.32 10.83
CA ARG A 186 -5.72 2.28 10.45
C ARG A 186 -6.03 3.70 10.93
N CYS A 187 -7.30 4.09 10.99
CA CYS A 187 -7.74 5.41 11.42
C CYS A 187 -7.96 5.53 12.95
N GLU A 188 -7.94 4.43 13.69
CA GLU A 188 -8.16 4.40 15.14
C GLU A 188 -6.81 4.40 15.90
N GLU A 189 -6.50 5.53 16.55
CA GLU A 189 -5.26 5.68 17.33
C GLU A 189 -5.15 4.60 18.42
N GLY A 190 -4.00 3.92 18.45
CA GLY A 190 -3.75 2.83 19.40
C GLY A 190 -4.20 1.44 18.94
N SER A 191 -4.93 1.32 17.82
CA SER A 191 -5.23 0.01 17.25
C SER A 191 -3.95 -0.71 16.78
N PRO A 192 -3.98 -2.05 16.60
CA PRO A 192 -2.83 -2.78 16.07
C PRO A 192 -2.35 -2.26 14.71
N LEU A 193 -3.27 -2.00 13.76
CA LEU A 193 -2.93 -1.53 12.42
C LEU A 193 -2.42 -0.09 12.43
N TYR A 194 -3.02 0.78 13.26
CA TYR A 194 -2.53 2.13 13.47
C TYR A 194 -1.11 2.12 14.00
N ASN A 195 -0.85 1.37 15.07
CA ASN A 195 0.46 1.32 15.71
C ASN A 195 1.52 0.77 14.76
N GLN A 196 1.16 -0.25 13.99
CA GLN A 196 2.01 -0.81 12.95
C GLN A 196 2.44 0.28 11.93
N TYR A 197 1.50 1.09 11.43
CA TYR A 197 1.83 2.14 10.47
C TYR A 197 2.51 3.38 11.06
N TYR A 198 2.12 3.80 12.25
CA TYR A 198 2.29 5.17 12.73
C TYR A 198 3.05 5.29 14.05
N THR A 199 3.57 4.20 14.61
CA THR A 199 4.37 4.24 15.85
C THR A 199 5.71 3.53 15.67
N LEU A 200 6.71 3.91 16.47
CA LEU A 200 7.98 3.22 16.48
C LEU A 200 7.85 1.86 17.17
N HIS A 201 8.26 0.79 16.49
CA HIS A 201 8.29 -0.56 17.03
C HIS A 201 9.40 -1.39 16.39
N THR A 202 9.73 -2.53 17.00
CA THR A 202 10.65 -3.50 16.40
C THR A 202 10.10 -3.98 15.06
N PRO A 203 10.91 -4.08 14.00
CA PRO A 203 10.41 -4.36 12.64
C PRO A 203 9.80 -5.75 12.53
N VAL A 204 8.61 -5.84 11.93
CA VAL A 204 7.81 -7.09 11.90
C VAL A 204 7.80 -7.78 10.55
N ARG A 205 8.30 -7.13 9.47
CA ARG A 205 8.40 -7.67 8.10
C ARG A 205 7.11 -8.37 7.62
N PRO A 206 5.98 -7.63 7.57
CA PRO A 206 4.69 -8.16 7.12
C PRO A 206 4.73 -8.67 5.67
N GLU A 207 3.72 -9.41 5.24
CA GLU A 207 3.64 -9.86 3.84
C GLU A 207 3.52 -8.68 2.85
N PRO A 208 3.85 -8.89 1.56
CA PRO A 208 3.56 -7.91 0.51
C PRO A 208 2.08 -7.51 0.50
N GLY A 209 1.77 -6.33 -0.01
CA GLY A 209 0.42 -5.79 -0.06
C GLY A 209 -0.51 -6.45 -1.08
N SER A 210 0.04 -7.16 -2.05
CA SER A 210 -0.68 -8.07 -2.95
C SER A 210 0.27 -9.16 -3.45
N ALA A 211 -0.27 -10.26 -4.00
CA ALA A 211 0.56 -11.29 -4.61
C ALA A 211 1.35 -10.79 -5.83
N ASP A 212 0.86 -9.74 -6.50
CA ASP A 212 1.52 -9.11 -7.65
C ASP A 212 2.53 -8.02 -7.24
N GLN A 213 2.65 -7.69 -5.94
CA GLN A 213 3.60 -6.68 -5.50
C GLN A 213 5.04 -7.19 -5.65
N PRO A 214 5.91 -6.48 -6.40
CA PRO A 214 7.32 -6.87 -6.49
C PRO A 214 8.00 -6.82 -5.12
N ILE A 215 8.66 -7.91 -4.74
CA ILE A 215 9.48 -7.96 -3.53
C ILE A 215 10.87 -7.41 -3.86
N THR A 216 11.20 -6.25 -3.30
CA THR A 216 12.53 -5.65 -3.44
C THR A 216 13.50 -6.20 -2.40
N ALA A 217 14.78 -6.33 -2.76
CA ALA A 217 15.85 -6.74 -1.86
C ALA A 217 16.85 -5.59 -1.65
N PRO A 218 17.22 -5.22 -0.40
CA PRO A 218 16.67 -5.75 0.85
C PRO A 218 15.23 -5.30 1.04
N ASP A 219 14.40 -6.16 1.62
CA ASP A 219 12.96 -5.93 1.82
C ASP A 219 12.70 -5.09 3.07
N LEU A 220 13.44 -3.99 3.19
CA LEU A 220 13.26 -3.00 4.23
C LEU A 220 11.97 -2.22 3.90
N ASN A 221 11.12 -2.01 4.91
CA ASN A 221 9.91 -1.19 4.83
C ASN A 221 8.79 -1.84 3.99
N ARG A 222 8.42 -3.07 4.37
CA ARG A 222 7.23 -3.76 3.83
C ARG A 222 5.94 -3.07 4.29
N LYS A 223 4.79 -3.52 3.76
CA LYS A 223 3.45 -2.97 3.99
C LYS A 223 3.19 -2.66 5.48
N GLY A 224 3.17 -1.39 5.84
CA GLY A 224 2.89 -0.97 7.22
C GLY A 224 3.98 -1.29 8.23
N ASP A 225 5.16 -1.74 7.82
CA ASP A 225 6.29 -1.84 8.76
C ASP A 225 6.89 -0.44 9.01
N VAL A 226 7.64 -0.31 10.10
CA VAL A 226 8.42 0.90 10.38
C VAL A 226 9.35 1.25 9.22
N PHE A 227 9.34 2.52 8.82
CA PHE A 227 10.30 3.01 7.85
C PHE A 227 11.65 3.26 8.54
N ARG A 228 12.69 2.57 8.07
CA ARG A 228 14.04 2.67 8.63
C ARG A 228 15.11 2.78 7.55
N VAL A 229 16.21 3.44 7.91
CA VAL A 229 17.39 3.63 7.06
C VAL A 229 18.63 3.13 7.78
N PRO A 230 19.44 2.24 7.17
CA PRO A 230 20.64 1.73 7.82
C PRO A 230 21.68 2.83 8.04
N LYS A 231 22.31 2.83 9.22
CA LYS A 231 23.46 3.67 9.53
C LYS A 231 24.61 3.26 8.61
N SER A 232 25.19 4.24 7.92
CA SER A 232 26.31 4.00 7.03
C SER A 232 27.60 3.90 7.82
N LYS A 233 28.46 2.93 7.50
CA LYS A 233 29.82 2.84 8.06
C LYS A 233 30.69 3.96 7.50
N TYR A 234 31.55 4.53 8.35
CA TYR A 234 32.55 5.52 7.98
C TYR A 234 33.77 5.44 8.91
N LEU A 235 34.93 5.83 8.41
CA LEU A 235 36.17 5.97 9.19
C LEU A 235 36.48 7.43 9.48
N THR A 236 36.11 8.33 8.56
CA THR A 236 36.37 9.77 8.67
C THR A 236 35.14 10.62 8.31
N LYS A 237 35.15 11.90 8.71
CA LYS A 237 34.08 12.85 8.37
C LYS A 237 34.00 13.22 6.87
N LEU A 238 35.01 12.87 6.08
CA LEU A 238 35.03 13.13 4.65
C LEU A 238 34.27 12.04 3.86
N ASP A 239 34.01 10.89 4.49
CA ASP A 239 33.40 9.73 3.86
C ASP A 239 31.93 9.99 3.50
N LYS A 240 31.46 9.36 2.41
CA LYS A 240 30.05 9.40 2.01
C LYS A 240 29.13 8.88 3.11
N GLY A 241 29.57 7.88 3.86
CA GLY A 241 28.79 7.31 4.97
C GLY A 241 28.54 8.32 6.09
N TYR A 242 29.56 9.08 6.49
CA TYR A 242 29.39 10.14 7.49
C TYR A 242 28.41 11.21 7.02
N LYS A 243 28.55 11.69 5.78
CA LYS A 243 27.66 12.70 5.21
C LYS A 243 26.21 12.23 5.12
N ARG A 244 25.99 10.94 4.80
CA ARG A 244 24.65 10.34 4.75
C ARG A 244 24.02 10.26 6.14
N ASN A 245 24.78 9.82 7.16
CA ASN A 245 24.29 9.79 8.53
C ASN A 245 23.98 11.20 9.04
N LEU A 246 24.89 12.16 8.82
CA LEU A 246 24.68 13.56 9.20
C LEU A 246 23.44 14.17 8.54
N PHE A 247 23.13 13.81 7.30
CA PHE A 247 21.90 14.24 6.63
C PHE A 247 20.64 13.72 7.35
N ILE A 248 20.65 12.45 7.76
CA ILE A 248 19.54 11.81 8.46
C ILE A 248 19.40 12.38 9.88
N GLU A 249 20.50 12.52 10.61
CA GLU A 249 20.55 13.11 11.96
C GLU A 249 20.07 14.57 11.99
N ARG A 250 20.22 15.29 10.88
CA ARG A 250 19.70 16.67 10.73
C ARG A 250 18.25 16.73 10.30
N HIS A 251 17.63 15.62 9.93
CA HIS A 251 16.19 15.59 9.68
C HIS A 251 15.46 15.45 11.01
N ASN A 252 14.63 16.44 11.32
CA ASN A 252 13.89 16.54 12.59
C ASN A 252 13.11 15.27 12.97
N TYR A 253 12.70 14.47 11.99
CA TYR A 253 11.74 13.38 12.13
C TYR A 253 12.35 11.98 12.05
N PHE A 254 13.67 11.87 12.04
CA PHE A 254 14.32 10.60 12.36
C PHE A 254 14.62 10.51 13.85
N SER A 255 14.41 9.33 14.40
CA SER A 255 14.68 8.96 15.79
C SER A 255 15.65 7.78 15.83
N GLU A 256 16.53 7.79 16.82
CA GLU A 256 17.27 6.60 17.24
C GLU A 256 16.45 5.86 18.30
N VAL A 257 16.60 4.54 18.37
CA VAL A 257 15.84 3.68 19.28
C VAL A 257 16.79 2.76 20.04
N GLU A 258 16.48 2.48 21.30
CA GLU A 258 17.36 1.68 22.18
C GLU A 258 17.53 0.23 21.73
N TRP A 259 16.57 -0.29 20.95
CA TRP A 259 16.54 -1.68 20.53
C TRP A 259 17.22 -1.94 19.17
N ASP A 260 17.72 -0.92 18.48
CA ASP A 260 18.44 -1.06 17.21
C ASP A 260 19.44 0.06 16.95
N ASP A 261 20.71 -0.25 17.22
CA ASP A 261 21.83 0.67 16.98
C ASP A 261 22.21 0.83 15.49
N ASN A 262 21.67 0.00 14.60
CA ASN A 262 22.09 -0.08 13.20
C ASN A 262 21.22 0.73 12.24
N HIS A 263 20.11 1.30 12.69
CA HIS A 263 19.19 2.06 11.84
C HIS A 263 18.74 3.36 12.48
N TYR A 264 18.33 4.31 11.63
CA TYR A 264 17.50 5.44 12.01
C TYR A 264 16.06 5.15 11.61
N TYR A 265 15.11 5.58 12.44
CA TYR A 265 13.68 5.31 12.26
C TYR A 265 12.91 6.57 11.96
N TRP A 266 12.03 6.53 10.97
CA TRP A 266 11.10 7.63 10.73
C TRP A 266 10.04 7.66 11.82
N ASP A 267 9.98 8.77 12.54
CA ASP A 267 9.09 8.99 13.67
C ASP A 267 7.91 9.86 13.27
N TYR A 268 6.85 9.21 12.82
CA TYR A 268 5.63 9.88 12.40
C TYR A 268 4.95 10.63 13.54
N GLN A 269 4.97 10.11 14.78
CA GLN A 269 4.36 10.79 15.92
C GLN A 269 5.09 12.11 16.22
N LYS A 270 6.42 12.09 16.16
CA LYS A 270 7.24 13.31 16.27
C LYS A 270 6.90 14.30 15.16
N MET A 271 6.78 13.84 13.90
CA MET A 271 6.40 14.73 12.81
C MET A 271 5.02 15.34 13.00
N ARG A 272 4.01 14.53 13.29
CA ARG A 272 2.64 14.98 13.54
C ARG A 272 2.59 16.04 14.65
N ALA A 273 3.37 15.86 15.71
CA ALA A 273 3.37 16.75 16.87
C ALA A 273 4.06 18.09 16.63
N SER A 274 5.05 18.18 15.74
CA SER A 274 5.89 19.38 15.61
C SER A 274 5.95 20.02 14.23
N TYR A 275 5.38 19.41 13.19
CA TYR A 275 5.46 19.95 11.83
C TYR A 275 4.76 21.31 11.71
N GLY A 276 5.46 22.31 11.18
CA GLY A 276 4.92 23.65 10.94
C GLY A 276 5.94 24.77 11.16
N PRO A 277 6.42 25.01 12.39
CA PRO A 277 7.28 26.17 12.67
C PRO A 277 8.58 26.19 11.87
N ASP A 278 9.29 25.07 11.83
CA ASP A 278 10.59 24.97 11.14
C ASP A 278 10.43 24.82 9.62
N GLU A 279 9.33 24.21 9.16
CA GLU A 279 9.13 23.88 7.74
C GLU A 279 8.30 24.90 6.96
N MET A 280 7.37 25.58 7.63
CA MET A 280 6.37 26.48 7.06
C MET A 280 6.40 27.87 7.70
N GLY A 281 7.15 28.08 8.79
CA GLY A 281 7.21 29.38 9.48
C GLY A 281 5.95 29.71 10.28
N THR A 282 5.13 28.72 10.60
CA THR A 282 3.92 28.92 11.40
C THR A 282 4.26 29.20 12.86
N ALA A 283 3.37 29.88 13.60
CA ALA A 283 3.61 30.20 15.01
C ALA A 283 3.62 28.95 15.93
N GLY A 284 3.05 27.85 15.48
CA GLY A 284 3.01 26.56 16.15
C GLY A 284 2.76 25.42 15.15
N PRO A 285 2.74 24.16 15.60
CA PRO A 285 2.43 23.02 14.74
C PRO A 285 1.08 23.17 14.04
N ILE A 286 0.98 22.71 12.78
CA ILE A 286 -0.24 22.88 11.97
C ILE A 286 -1.40 21.97 12.40
N GLY A 287 -1.13 20.96 13.24
CA GLY A 287 -2.14 20.01 13.71
C GLY A 287 -2.56 18.98 12.65
N MET A 288 -1.65 18.08 12.27
CA MET A 288 -1.98 16.99 11.35
C MET A 288 -2.90 15.93 12.01
N PRO A 289 -3.75 15.23 11.21
CA PRO A 289 -4.59 14.14 11.71
C PRO A 289 -3.75 12.98 12.25
N ALA A 290 -4.37 12.11 13.04
CA ALA A 290 -3.73 10.94 13.62
C ALA A 290 -3.22 9.93 12.58
N ALA A 291 -3.96 9.77 11.48
CA ALA A 291 -3.55 8.98 10.33
C ALA A 291 -3.62 9.88 9.09
N PRO A 292 -2.60 9.90 8.22
CA PRO A 292 -2.70 10.57 6.93
C PRO A 292 -3.85 9.99 6.12
N HIS A 293 -4.63 10.84 5.47
CA HIS A 293 -5.89 10.51 4.81
C HIS A 293 -6.86 9.79 5.78
N PRO A 294 -7.44 10.50 6.77
CA PRO A 294 -8.20 9.92 7.88
C PRO A 294 -9.62 9.44 7.51
N TRP A 295 -9.87 9.16 6.23
CA TRP A 295 -11.12 8.59 5.74
C TRP A 295 -10.92 7.08 5.55
N CYS A 296 -11.43 6.31 6.50
CA CYS A 296 -11.52 4.85 6.48
C CYS A 296 -12.99 4.40 6.43
N ALA A 297 -13.24 3.13 6.14
CA ALA A 297 -14.58 2.55 6.24
C ALA A 297 -15.12 2.64 7.68
N GLY A 298 -16.44 2.59 7.85
CA GLY A 298 -17.08 2.68 9.16
C GLY A 298 -16.92 1.41 10.01
N SER A 299 -16.61 0.26 9.40
CA SER A 299 -16.39 -1.01 10.10
C SER A 299 -15.52 -1.98 9.29
N SER A 300 -14.92 -2.95 9.97
CA SER A 300 -14.10 -4.00 9.31
C SER A 300 -14.91 -4.88 8.36
N SER A 301 -16.22 -5.03 8.61
CA SER A 301 -17.14 -5.74 7.72
C SER A 301 -17.33 -5.05 6.37
N GLU A 302 -17.18 -3.72 6.32
CA GLU A 302 -17.35 -2.92 5.11
C GLU A 302 -16.08 -2.88 4.25
N THR A 303 -14.89 -3.07 4.85
CA THR A 303 -13.59 -2.95 4.17
C THR A 303 -13.49 -3.79 2.91
N ALA A 304 -13.89 -5.06 2.96
CA ALA A 304 -13.79 -5.97 1.82
C ALA A 304 -14.73 -5.58 0.67
N ASP A 305 -15.92 -5.10 0.98
CA ASP A 305 -16.89 -4.65 -0.02
C ASP A 305 -16.42 -3.33 -0.65
N LEU A 306 -15.92 -2.39 0.17
CA LEU A 306 -15.34 -1.14 -0.31
C LEU A 306 -14.13 -1.37 -1.24
N VAL A 307 -13.21 -2.27 -0.87
CA VAL A 307 -12.07 -2.60 -1.74
C VAL A 307 -12.55 -3.18 -3.07
N GLN A 308 -13.53 -4.09 -3.07
CA GLN A 308 -14.09 -4.61 -4.31
C GLN A 308 -14.70 -3.51 -5.17
N PHE A 309 -15.39 -2.53 -4.58
CA PHE A 309 -15.87 -1.38 -5.37
C PHE A 309 -14.72 -0.56 -5.95
N VAL A 310 -13.71 -0.19 -5.16
CA VAL A 310 -12.54 0.58 -5.63
C VAL A 310 -11.82 -0.12 -6.78
N MET A 311 -11.80 -1.45 -6.81
CA MET A 311 -11.20 -2.24 -7.89
C MET A 311 -11.95 -2.17 -9.22
N THR A 312 -13.17 -1.65 -9.23
CA THR A 312 -13.94 -1.41 -10.46
C THR A 312 -13.65 -0.05 -11.11
N LEU A 313 -12.94 0.83 -10.40
CA LEU A 313 -12.65 2.23 -10.79
C LEU A 313 -11.40 2.35 -11.66
#